data_AF-A0A534X573-F1
#
_entry.id   AF-A0A534X573-F1
#
_cell.length_a   1.000
_cell.length_b   1.000
_cell.length_c   1.000
_cell.angle_alpha   90.00
_cell.angle_beta   90.00
_cell.angle_gamma   90.00
#
_symmetry.space_group_name_H-M   'P 1'
#
loop_
_entity.id
_entity.type
_entity.pdbx_description
1 polymer ?
#
loop_
_entity_poly.entity_id
_entity_poly.type
_entity_poly.pdbx_seq_one_letter_code
_entity_poly.pdbx_strand_id
1 'polypeptide(L)'
;MAKRPTKHGNFLEDFRPGQVFRHKRGKTITEGLFAVFTDFCFTTNALAKNRRYAEAYGFRGLVAPPGLVMNVVFSQSVEDVSENGRANLEYIDMRFGAPVCVGDTIEATSTVLGVKASSRERDRGVVHVQTVGRNQDGEVVLAYQRKVQVWKGDPETPVAEGEAPARDIPVALTLPPYDPRRDYRALAHLTGDDTYLEDFQASDVFEHSRGRVITTEHIALTGMLDNTSQVHCNQWMIDQDPERFLGGQLIVYGGIPFSLCLGLSSPDVADNALADVRYATGRHTAPAFAGDTVFATTEIRGVSDLPGRPDLGVLDTVLRGHKFVRKGGAAEKVEIFYLEREIERDRRTVWDGVKNALALKHLAAVATGDEVLVYHTGEERAVVGIAKVVRGAYPDPKQKDTRLLMVDLQPVKPLARPVALGEMRANRRLAGFDLLRLPRLSVMPVSAEQWAAIMEMARR
;
A
#
# COMPACT_ATOMS: atom_id res chain seq x y z
N MET A 1 40.60 -34.46 -10.94
CA MET A 1 39.26 -34.51 -11.57
C MET A 1 39.04 -33.22 -12.34
N ALA A 2 38.69 -33.28 -13.63
CA ALA A 2 38.34 -32.08 -14.39
C ALA A 2 37.00 -31.54 -13.86
N LYS A 3 37.00 -30.31 -13.32
CA LYS A 3 35.76 -29.63 -12.90
C LYS A 3 34.92 -29.38 -14.16
N ARG A 4 33.70 -29.92 -14.23
CA ARG A 4 32.73 -29.50 -15.26
C ARG A 4 32.36 -28.04 -14.99
N PRO A 5 32.44 -27.13 -15.97
CA PRO A 5 31.99 -25.77 -15.78
C PRO A 5 30.47 -25.78 -15.57
N THR A 6 30.03 -25.32 -14.40
CA THR A 6 28.62 -25.04 -14.13
C THR A 6 28.36 -23.59 -14.51
N LYS A 7 27.49 -23.36 -15.50
CA LYS A 7 27.03 -22.01 -15.85
C LYS A 7 26.00 -21.58 -14.80
N HIS A 8 26.27 -20.49 -14.10
CA HIS A 8 25.36 -19.90 -13.12
C HIS A 8 24.79 -18.59 -13.67
N GLY A 9 23.47 -18.54 -13.78
CA GLY A 9 22.74 -17.41 -14.36
C GLY A 9 23.00 -17.16 -15.84
N ASN A 10 22.43 -16.06 -16.33
CA ASN A 10 22.54 -15.60 -17.71
C ASN A 10 23.38 -14.32 -17.78
N PHE A 11 24.21 -14.21 -18.81
CA PHE A 11 24.88 -12.99 -19.23
C PHE A 11 24.06 -12.29 -20.33
N LEU A 12 24.41 -11.05 -20.66
CA LEU A 12 23.64 -10.24 -21.61
C LEU A 12 23.39 -10.96 -22.95
N GLU A 13 24.40 -11.64 -23.49
CA GLU A 13 24.37 -12.40 -24.75
C GLU A 13 23.50 -13.67 -24.70
N ASP A 14 23.01 -14.06 -23.53
CA ASP A 14 22.11 -15.21 -23.37
C ASP A 14 20.63 -14.85 -23.52
N PHE A 15 20.29 -13.56 -23.38
CA PHE A 15 18.91 -13.10 -23.45
C PHE A 15 18.43 -12.93 -24.89
N ARG A 16 17.17 -13.28 -25.15
CA ARG A 16 16.50 -13.01 -26.43
C ARG A 16 15.17 -12.31 -26.18
N PRO A 17 14.81 -11.23 -26.91
CA PRO A 17 13.47 -10.67 -26.85
C PRO A 17 12.40 -11.75 -27.08
N GLY A 18 11.38 -11.78 -26.23
CA GLY A 18 10.32 -12.80 -26.22
C GLY A 18 10.65 -14.09 -25.44
N GLN A 19 11.90 -14.27 -24.99
CA GLN A 19 12.27 -15.42 -24.16
C GLN A 19 11.49 -15.44 -22.85
N VAL A 20 11.03 -16.63 -22.45
CA VAL A 20 10.28 -16.84 -21.21
C VAL A 20 11.08 -17.73 -20.27
N PHE A 21 11.28 -17.27 -19.04
CA PHE A 21 11.85 -18.02 -17.94
C PHE A 21 10.75 -18.45 -16.98
N ARG A 22 10.57 -19.76 -16.81
CA ARG A 22 9.78 -20.32 -15.70
C ARG A 22 10.75 -20.54 -14.54
N HIS A 23 10.65 -19.70 -13.52
CA HIS A 23 11.59 -19.74 -12.41
C HIS A 23 11.37 -21.00 -11.56
N LYS A 24 12.46 -21.53 -10.98
CA LYS A 24 12.42 -22.79 -10.24
C LYS A 24 11.79 -22.62 -8.85
N ARG A 25 11.36 -23.75 -8.28
CA ARG A 25 10.98 -23.98 -6.86
C ARG A 25 9.62 -23.41 -6.42
N GLY A 26 9.26 -22.20 -6.85
CA GLY A 26 8.17 -21.47 -6.20
C GLY A 26 8.48 -21.23 -4.70
N LYS A 27 7.57 -20.57 -3.99
CA LYS A 27 7.75 -20.33 -2.55
C LYS A 27 6.43 -20.21 -1.80
N THR A 28 6.27 -21.07 -0.80
CA THR A 28 5.15 -20.99 0.14
C THR A 28 5.40 -19.92 1.20
N ILE A 29 4.40 -19.08 1.45
CA ILE A 29 4.41 -18.12 2.55
C ILE A 29 4.07 -18.87 3.84
N THR A 30 5.08 -19.33 4.55
CA THR A 30 4.90 -19.98 5.85
C THR A 30 4.70 -18.96 6.96
N GLU A 31 4.15 -19.37 8.12
CA GLU A 31 4.07 -18.51 9.31
C GLU A 31 5.44 -17.97 9.73
N GLY A 32 6.49 -18.78 9.61
CA GLY A 32 7.85 -18.38 9.94
C GLY A 32 8.39 -17.28 9.02
N LEU A 33 8.26 -17.46 7.69
CA LEU A 33 8.69 -16.44 6.72
C LEU A 33 7.88 -15.15 6.90
N PHE A 34 6.57 -15.29 7.08
CA PHE A 34 5.65 -14.19 7.32
C PHE A 34 6.04 -13.39 8.56
N ALA A 35 6.23 -14.06 9.71
CA ALA A 35 6.55 -13.40 10.97
C ALA A 35 7.90 -12.69 10.90
N VAL A 36 8.93 -13.35 10.38
CA VAL A 36 10.27 -12.75 10.24
C VAL A 36 10.21 -11.44 9.47
N PHE A 37 9.55 -11.41 8.30
CA PHE A 37 9.52 -10.19 7.49
C PHE A 37 8.58 -9.12 8.05
N THR A 38 7.42 -9.51 8.58
CA THR A 38 6.44 -8.57 9.14
C THR A 38 6.99 -7.88 10.39
N ASP A 39 7.65 -8.62 11.27
CA ASP A 39 8.22 -8.08 12.51
C ASP A 39 9.52 -7.32 12.26
N PHE A 40 10.39 -7.83 11.37
CA PHE A 40 11.61 -7.11 10.96
C PHE A 40 11.30 -5.73 10.39
N CYS A 41 10.23 -5.61 9.59
CA CYS A 41 9.87 -4.36 8.94
C CYS A 41 9.12 -3.38 9.85
N PHE A 42 8.75 -3.75 11.08
CA PHE A 42 7.85 -2.95 11.94
C PHE A 42 6.48 -2.70 11.31
N THR A 43 5.98 -3.61 10.46
CA THR A 43 4.64 -3.47 9.88
C THR A 43 3.60 -3.46 10.99
N THR A 44 2.76 -2.43 11.05
CA THR A 44 1.72 -2.29 12.09
C THR A 44 0.32 -2.63 11.62
N ASN A 45 0.08 -2.61 10.31
CA ASN A 45 -1.23 -2.86 9.72
C ASN A 45 -1.89 -4.12 10.29
N ALA A 46 -3.12 -3.97 10.79
CA ALA A 46 -3.82 -5.00 11.53
C ALA A 46 -4.12 -6.26 10.69
N LEU A 47 -4.21 -6.16 9.37
CA LEU A 47 -4.38 -7.33 8.48
C LEU A 47 -3.20 -8.30 8.55
N ALA A 48 -2.00 -7.80 8.84
CA ALA A 48 -0.80 -8.60 8.99
C ALA A 48 -0.54 -9.06 10.43
N LYS A 49 -1.31 -8.57 11.40
CA LYS A 49 -1.06 -8.80 12.84
C LYS A 49 -2.19 -9.52 13.56
N ASN A 50 -3.42 -9.36 13.11
CA ASN A 50 -4.59 -9.80 13.82
C ASN A 50 -5.53 -10.58 12.89
N ARG A 51 -5.59 -11.90 13.09
CA ARG A 51 -6.43 -12.79 12.27
C ARG A 51 -7.91 -12.44 12.37
N ARG A 52 -8.41 -12.11 13.57
CA ARG A 52 -9.81 -11.69 13.77
C ARG A 52 -10.13 -10.41 12.99
N TYR A 53 -9.18 -9.47 12.92
CA TYR A 53 -9.32 -8.27 12.11
C TYR A 53 -9.37 -8.62 10.62
N ALA A 54 -8.40 -9.39 10.12
CA ALA A 54 -8.38 -9.82 8.71
C ALA A 54 -9.66 -10.58 8.28
N GLU A 55 -10.15 -11.51 9.11
CA GLU A 55 -11.39 -12.26 8.85
C GLU A 55 -12.64 -11.37 8.89
N ALA A 56 -12.65 -10.34 9.74
CA ALA A 56 -13.72 -9.33 9.76
C ALA A 56 -13.75 -8.52 8.45
N TYR A 57 -12.61 -8.34 7.80
CA TYR A 57 -12.51 -7.74 6.47
C TYR A 57 -12.70 -8.75 5.32
N GLY A 58 -12.96 -10.02 5.63
CA GLY A 58 -13.26 -11.07 4.64
C GLY A 58 -12.03 -11.75 4.04
N PHE A 59 -10.83 -11.50 4.57
CA PHE A 59 -9.64 -12.23 4.17
C PHE A 59 -9.62 -13.64 4.79
N ARG A 60 -8.95 -14.59 4.10
CA ARG A 60 -8.86 -16.00 4.54
C ARG A 60 -7.97 -16.21 5.78
N GLY A 61 -7.12 -15.24 6.10
CA GLY A 61 -6.17 -15.30 7.19
C GLY A 61 -5.32 -14.03 7.26
N LEU A 62 -4.16 -14.12 7.92
CA LEU A 62 -3.21 -13.01 7.95
C LEU A 62 -2.71 -12.71 6.53
N VAL A 63 -2.76 -11.43 6.17
CA VAL A 63 -2.41 -10.94 4.82
C VAL A 63 -0.94 -10.56 4.80
N ALA A 64 -0.19 -11.09 3.83
CA ALA A 64 1.23 -10.82 3.65
C ALA A 64 1.44 -9.34 3.29
N PRO A 65 2.35 -8.63 3.99
CA PRO A 65 2.68 -7.26 3.62
C PRO A 65 3.19 -7.18 2.17
N PRO A 66 2.92 -6.08 1.43
CA PRO A 66 3.26 -5.97 0.02
C PRO A 66 4.77 -6.10 -0.24
N GLY A 67 5.61 -5.63 0.69
CA GLY A 67 7.07 -5.81 0.63
C GLY A 67 7.50 -7.28 0.66
N LEU A 68 6.82 -8.14 1.43
CA LEU A 68 7.10 -9.58 1.44
C LEU A 68 6.69 -10.23 0.11
N VAL A 69 5.50 -9.91 -0.40
CA VAL A 69 5.02 -10.42 -1.70
C VAL A 69 5.98 -10.02 -2.82
N MET A 70 6.39 -8.75 -2.86
CA MET A 70 7.37 -8.23 -3.80
C MET A 70 8.69 -9.00 -3.71
N ASN A 71 9.25 -9.14 -2.51
CA ASN A 71 10.54 -9.79 -2.31
C ASN A 71 10.51 -11.26 -2.71
N VAL A 72 9.42 -11.99 -2.45
CA VAL A 72 9.27 -13.39 -2.84
C VAL A 72 9.23 -13.55 -4.36
N VAL A 73 8.41 -12.76 -5.05
CA VAL A 73 8.31 -12.82 -6.52
C VAL A 73 9.62 -12.37 -7.18
N PHE A 74 10.21 -11.29 -6.68
CA PHE A 74 11.46 -10.75 -7.22
C PHE A 74 12.61 -11.74 -7.07
N SER A 75 12.76 -12.34 -5.88
CA SER A 75 13.88 -13.23 -5.56
C SER A 75 13.87 -14.50 -6.41
N GLN A 76 12.69 -15.02 -6.76
CA GLN A 76 12.58 -16.15 -7.70
C GLN A 76 13.17 -15.84 -9.09
N SER A 77 13.15 -14.57 -9.53
CA SER A 77 13.71 -14.19 -10.83
C SER A 77 15.22 -13.97 -10.82
N VAL A 78 15.88 -13.98 -9.66
CA VAL A 78 17.28 -13.55 -9.53
C VAL A 78 18.23 -14.45 -10.29
N GLU A 79 18.18 -15.77 -10.07
CA GLU A 79 19.09 -16.74 -10.70
C GLU A 79 19.08 -16.58 -12.24
N ASP A 80 17.89 -16.46 -12.83
CA ASP A 80 17.74 -16.40 -14.29
C ASP A 80 17.98 -15.01 -14.88
N VAL A 81 17.59 -13.92 -14.19
CA VAL A 81 17.59 -12.57 -14.77
C VAL A 81 18.78 -11.73 -14.31
N SER A 82 19.18 -11.83 -13.04
CA SER A 82 20.05 -10.84 -12.41
C SER A 82 21.18 -11.39 -11.55
N GLU A 83 21.45 -12.70 -11.58
CA GLU A 83 22.62 -13.32 -10.94
C GLU A 83 23.92 -12.64 -11.39
N ASN A 84 24.04 -12.39 -12.70
CA ASN A 84 25.14 -11.61 -13.31
C ASN A 84 24.75 -10.14 -13.55
N GLY A 85 23.78 -9.63 -12.80
CA GLY A 85 23.32 -8.25 -12.84
C GLY A 85 24.28 -7.32 -12.09
N ARG A 86 24.52 -6.12 -12.64
CA ARG A 86 25.24 -5.05 -11.94
C ARG A 86 24.32 -4.21 -11.07
N ALA A 87 23.15 -3.84 -11.61
CA ALA A 87 22.21 -2.96 -10.93
C ALA A 87 20.79 -3.13 -11.49
N ASN A 88 19.79 -3.04 -10.60
CA ASN A 88 18.40 -2.84 -10.99
C ASN A 88 18.18 -1.33 -11.19
N LEU A 89 17.86 -0.92 -12.42
CA LEU A 89 17.80 0.50 -12.79
C LEU A 89 16.45 1.12 -12.47
N GLU A 90 15.37 0.36 -12.62
CA GLU A 90 14.01 0.88 -12.55
C GLU A 90 12.99 -0.24 -12.33
N TYR A 91 12.01 0.02 -11.47
CA TYR A 91 10.74 -0.71 -11.42
C TYR A 91 9.70 0.07 -12.23
N ILE A 92 8.88 -0.65 -13.00
CA ILE A 92 7.90 -0.06 -13.91
C ILE A 92 6.57 -0.75 -13.67
N ASP A 93 5.57 0.05 -13.26
CA ASP A 93 4.17 -0.34 -13.15
C ASP A 93 3.93 -1.66 -12.41
N MET A 94 4.52 -1.79 -11.21
CA MET A 94 4.32 -2.97 -10.37
C MET A 94 2.92 -2.95 -9.78
N ARG A 95 2.10 -3.96 -10.07
CA ARG A 95 0.70 -4.02 -9.63
C ARG A 95 0.43 -5.27 -8.82
N PHE A 96 -0.34 -5.10 -7.75
CA PHE A 96 -0.75 -6.16 -6.85
C PHE A 96 -2.14 -6.68 -7.25
N GLY A 97 -2.35 -7.99 -7.08
CA GLY A 97 -3.56 -8.68 -7.53
C GLY A 97 -4.30 -9.37 -6.39
N ALA A 98 -4.33 -10.70 -6.42
CA ALA A 98 -4.90 -11.50 -5.34
C ALA A 98 -4.14 -11.30 -4.02
N PRO A 99 -4.84 -11.04 -2.89
CA PRO A 99 -4.21 -10.93 -1.58
C PRO A 99 -3.54 -12.25 -1.20
N VAL A 100 -2.27 -12.17 -0.84
CA VAL A 100 -1.49 -13.34 -0.42
C VAL A 100 -1.69 -13.56 1.07
N CYS A 101 -2.14 -14.74 1.46
CA CYS A 101 -2.25 -15.15 2.87
C CYS A 101 -1.17 -16.16 3.22
N VAL A 102 -0.92 -16.33 4.52
CA VAL A 102 -0.11 -17.46 5.02
C VAL A 102 -0.70 -18.78 4.48
N GLY A 103 0.18 -19.63 3.93
CA GLY A 103 -0.15 -20.89 3.28
C GLY A 103 -0.15 -20.84 1.75
N ASP A 104 -0.24 -19.65 1.15
CA ASP A 104 -0.21 -19.53 -0.31
C ASP A 104 1.18 -19.84 -0.86
N THR A 105 1.22 -20.44 -2.05
CA THR A 105 2.46 -20.78 -2.75
C THR A 105 2.56 -19.98 -4.03
N ILE A 106 3.64 -19.20 -4.17
CA ILE A 106 3.85 -18.28 -5.27
C ILE A 106 4.87 -18.85 -6.26
N GLU A 107 4.52 -18.87 -7.54
CA GLU A 107 5.42 -19.22 -8.64
C GLU A 107 5.58 -18.04 -9.61
N ALA A 108 6.82 -17.73 -9.98
CA ALA A 108 7.12 -16.59 -10.86
C ALA A 108 7.55 -17.01 -12.28
N THR A 109 7.17 -16.21 -13.26
CA THR A 109 7.65 -16.32 -14.65
C THR A 109 8.10 -14.96 -15.14
N SER A 110 9.25 -14.88 -15.82
CA SER A 110 9.73 -13.67 -16.49
C SER A 110 9.68 -13.80 -18.00
N THR A 111 9.32 -12.71 -18.69
CA THR A 111 9.44 -12.59 -20.15
C THR A 111 10.39 -11.44 -20.47
N VAL A 112 11.37 -11.70 -21.33
CA VAL A 112 12.30 -10.68 -21.83
C VAL A 112 11.56 -9.80 -22.83
N LEU A 113 11.39 -8.53 -22.48
CA LEU A 113 10.75 -7.53 -23.34
C LEU A 113 11.75 -6.81 -24.23
N GLY A 114 13.00 -6.69 -23.80
CA GLY A 114 14.01 -6.05 -24.63
C GLY A 114 15.43 -6.31 -24.15
N VAL A 115 16.36 -6.30 -25.09
CA VAL A 115 17.80 -6.47 -24.86
C VAL A 115 18.52 -5.38 -25.63
N LYS A 116 19.40 -4.64 -24.95
CA LYS A 116 20.16 -3.54 -25.56
C LYS A 116 21.58 -3.51 -25.04
N ALA A 117 22.57 -3.52 -25.92
CA ALA A 117 23.97 -3.35 -25.54
C ALA A 117 24.25 -1.89 -25.15
N SER A 118 25.20 -1.68 -24.25
CA SER A 118 25.64 -0.32 -23.93
C SER A 118 26.45 0.26 -25.10
N SER A 119 26.10 1.46 -25.54
CA SER A 119 26.86 2.19 -26.56
C SER A 119 28.17 2.76 -26.04
N ARG A 120 28.35 2.85 -24.72
CA ARG A 120 29.52 3.46 -24.08
C ARG A 120 30.50 2.42 -23.53
N GLU A 121 29.99 1.28 -23.07
CA GLU A 121 30.71 0.32 -22.23
C GLU A 121 30.58 -1.07 -22.85
N ARG A 122 31.67 -1.64 -23.36
CA ARG A 122 31.60 -2.88 -24.17
C ARG A 122 31.24 -4.13 -23.38
N ASP A 123 31.31 -4.08 -22.05
CA ASP A 123 31.18 -5.22 -21.15
C ASP A 123 29.77 -5.41 -20.58
N ARG A 124 28.78 -4.60 -20.96
CA ARG A 124 27.43 -4.62 -20.36
C ARG A 124 26.33 -4.08 -21.25
N GLY A 125 25.09 -4.26 -20.79
CA GLY A 125 23.89 -3.78 -21.45
C GLY A 125 22.70 -3.79 -20.51
N VAL A 126 21.51 -3.56 -21.04
CA VAL A 126 20.25 -3.53 -20.31
C VAL A 126 19.31 -4.61 -20.82
N VAL A 127 18.74 -5.36 -19.88
CA VAL A 127 17.65 -6.30 -20.13
C VAL A 127 16.39 -5.73 -19.49
N HIS A 128 15.33 -5.59 -20.29
CA HIS A 128 14.00 -5.23 -19.84
C HIS A 128 13.16 -6.49 -19.72
N VAL A 129 12.61 -6.78 -18.54
CA VAL A 129 11.79 -7.98 -18.30
C VAL A 129 10.45 -7.62 -17.66
N GLN A 130 9.43 -8.41 -17.96
CA GLN A 130 8.18 -8.47 -17.20
C GLN A 130 8.16 -9.73 -16.35
N THR A 131 7.89 -9.60 -15.06
CA THR A 131 7.77 -10.72 -14.13
C THR A 131 6.33 -10.82 -13.64
N VAL A 132 5.78 -12.03 -13.59
CA VAL A 132 4.42 -12.31 -13.09
C VAL A 132 4.49 -13.43 -12.06
N GLY A 133 4.06 -13.15 -10.83
CA GLY A 133 3.86 -14.12 -9.77
C GLY A 133 2.41 -14.59 -9.70
N ARG A 134 2.20 -15.90 -9.58
CA ARG A 134 0.86 -16.51 -9.39
C ARG A 134 0.82 -17.36 -8.14
N ASN A 135 -0.33 -17.42 -7.48
CA ASN A 135 -0.55 -18.39 -6.41
C ASN A 135 -0.85 -19.80 -6.96
N GLN A 136 -1.08 -20.77 -6.07
CA GLN A 136 -1.41 -22.16 -6.42
C GLN A 136 -2.71 -22.31 -7.24
N ASP A 137 -3.61 -21.33 -7.17
CA ASP A 137 -4.90 -21.32 -7.87
C ASP A 137 -4.79 -20.63 -9.25
N GLY A 138 -3.59 -20.19 -9.63
CA GLY A 138 -3.32 -19.52 -10.90
C GLY A 138 -3.65 -18.03 -10.90
N GLU A 139 -4.09 -17.48 -9.77
CA GLU A 139 -4.39 -16.05 -9.62
C GLU A 139 -3.09 -15.24 -9.61
N VAL A 140 -3.07 -14.13 -10.34
CA VAL A 140 -1.91 -13.24 -10.35
C VAL A 140 -1.88 -12.45 -9.05
N VAL A 141 -0.81 -12.59 -8.27
CA VAL A 141 -0.62 -11.89 -6.99
C VAL A 141 0.21 -10.62 -7.15
N LEU A 142 1.12 -10.61 -8.13
CA LEU A 142 1.97 -9.47 -8.45
C LEU A 142 2.43 -9.57 -9.90
N ALA A 143 2.43 -8.45 -10.63
CA ALA A 143 3.08 -8.35 -11.92
C ALA A 143 3.78 -7.00 -12.07
N TYR A 144 4.96 -6.99 -12.67
CA TYR A 144 5.73 -5.76 -12.86
C TYR A 144 6.70 -5.88 -14.03
N GLN A 145 7.22 -4.73 -14.47
CA GLN A 145 8.36 -4.66 -15.37
C GLN A 145 9.57 -4.08 -14.65
N ARG A 146 10.78 -4.47 -15.06
CA ARG A 146 12.02 -3.90 -14.55
C ARG A 146 13.12 -3.87 -15.59
N LYS A 147 14.01 -2.88 -15.47
CA LYS A 147 15.24 -2.80 -16.27
C LYS A 147 16.44 -3.16 -15.39
N VAL A 148 17.24 -4.11 -15.84
CA VAL A 148 18.44 -4.57 -15.15
C VAL A 148 19.64 -4.35 -16.04
N GLN A 149 20.69 -3.75 -15.49
CA GLN A 149 21.98 -3.70 -16.17
C GLN A 149 22.71 -5.03 -15.92
N VAL A 150 23.08 -5.73 -16.99
CA VAL A 150 23.67 -7.07 -16.95
C VAL A 150 25.03 -7.07 -17.63
N TRP A 151 25.99 -7.79 -17.05
CA TRP A 151 27.32 -7.98 -17.63
C TRP A 151 27.29 -8.92 -18.83
N LYS A 152 28.24 -8.75 -19.73
CA LYS A 152 28.59 -9.77 -20.72
C LYS A 152 29.52 -10.80 -20.09
N GLY A 153 29.41 -12.05 -20.51
CA GLY A 153 30.37 -13.09 -20.14
C GLY A 153 31.67 -12.91 -20.91
N ASP A 154 31.57 -12.48 -22.16
CA ASP A 154 32.67 -12.08 -23.02
C ASP A 154 32.34 -10.75 -23.73
N PRO A 155 33.13 -9.67 -23.52
CA PRO A 155 32.94 -8.38 -24.20
C PRO A 155 32.87 -8.46 -25.73
N GLU A 156 33.46 -9.48 -26.35
CA GLU A 156 33.47 -9.64 -27.82
C GLU A 156 32.28 -10.43 -28.35
N THR A 157 31.52 -11.13 -27.50
CA THR A 157 30.37 -11.94 -27.95
C THR A 157 29.21 -11.03 -28.42
N PRO A 158 28.65 -11.23 -29.63
CA PRO A 158 27.54 -10.43 -30.12
C PRO A 158 26.27 -10.57 -29.28
N VAL A 159 25.52 -9.48 -29.12
CA VAL A 159 24.25 -9.45 -28.37
C VAL A 159 23.09 -9.42 -29.37
N ALA A 160 22.10 -10.27 -29.16
CA ALA A 160 20.86 -10.25 -29.94
C ALA A 160 19.95 -9.11 -29.44
N GLU A 161 20.25 -7.88 -29.85
CA GLU A 161 19.48 -6.70 -29.49
C GLU A 161 18.08 -6.72 -30.13
N GLY A 162 17.11 -6.11 -29.44
CA GLY A 162 15.76 -5.95 -29.96
C GLY A 162 14.71 -5.78 -28.87
N GLU A 163 13.46 -5.62 -29.29
CA GLU A 163 12.30 -5.49 -28.43
C GLU A 163 11.23 -6.52 -28.84
N ALA A 164 10.59 -7.12 -27.85
CA ALA A 164 9.39 -7.92 -28.04
C ALA A 164 8.17 -6.99 -28.13
N PRO A 165 7.03 -7.47 -28.66
CA PRO A 165 5.79 -6.70 -28.65
C PRO A 165 5.46 -6.20 -27.24
N ALA A 166 4.94 -4.96 -27.18
CA ALA A 166 4.47 -4.39 -25.93
C ALA A 166 3.46 -5.33 -25.26
N ARG A 167 3.56 -5.42 -23.93
CA ARG A 167 2.74 -6.31 -23.12
C ARG A 167 2.15 -5.54 -21.96
N ASP A 168 0.84 -5.68 -21.81
CA ASP A 168 0.14 -5.17 -20.64
C ASP A 168 0.55 -5.94 -19.39
N ILE A 169 0.41 -5.29 -18.25
CA ILE A 169 0.64 -5.90 -16.93
C ILE A 169 -0.67 -6.57 -16.51
N PRO A 170 -0.73 -7.92 -16.49
CA PRO A 170 -1.99 -8.66 -16.51
C PRO A 170 -2.53 -8.85 -15.09
N VAL A 171 -2.77 -7.75 -14.37
CA VAL A 171 -3.28 -7.82 -13.01
C VAL A 171 -4.11 -6.60 -12.65
N ALA A 172 -5.21 -6.88 -11.98
CA ALA A 172 -6.04 -5.92 -11.28
C ALA A 172 -6.12 -6.36 -9.82
N LEU A 173 -6.15 -5.39 -8.92
CA LEU A 173 -6.33 -5.65 -7.50
C LEU A 173 -7.67 -6.36 -7.29
N THR A 174 -7.65 -7.41 -6.48
CA THR A 174 -8.87 -8.06 -5.99
C THR A 174 -8.91 -7.95 -4.48
N LEU A 175 -10.06 -7.56 -3.95
CA LEU A 175 -10.29 -7.44 -2.52
C LEU A 175 -11.56 -8.20 -2.16
N PRO A 176 -11.69 -8.69 -0.90
CA PRO A 176 -12.97 -9.17 -0.42
C PRO A 176 -14.09 -8.14 -0.67
N PRO A 177 -15.31 -8.59 -1.00
CA PRO A 177 -16.43 -7.69 -1.26
C PRO A 177 -16.80 -6.91 0.00
N TYR A 178 -17.18 -5.66 -0.18
CA TYR A 178 -17.73 -4.84 0.90
C TYR A 178 -19.13 -5.33 1.27
N ASP A 179 -19.37 -5.61 2.56
CA ASP A 179 -20.70 -5.87 3.10
C ASP A 179 -21.13 -4.73 4.02
N PRO A 180 -22.05 -3.84 3.59
CA PRO A 180 -22.48 -2.69 4.40
C PRO A 180 -23.16 -3.09 5.72
N ARG A 181 -23.55 -4.37 5.89
CA ARG A 181 -24.16 -4.88 7.13
C ARG A 181 -23.12 -5.29 8.17
N ARG A 182 -21.83 -5.33 7.80
CA ARG A 182 -20.75 -5.79 8.67
C ARG A 182 -20.21 -4.64 9.51
N ASP A 183 -20.00 -4.90 10.80
CA ASP A 183 -19.46 -3.91 11.73
C ASP A 183 -17.92 -3.92 11.71
N TYR A 184 -17.34 -3.31 10.68
CA TYR A 184 -15.88 -3.16 10.55
C TYR A 184 -15.29 -2.31 11.69
N ARG A 185 -16.03 -1.31 12.18
CA ARG A 185 -15.56 -0.38 13.23
C ARG A 185 -15.54 -0.99 14.64
N ALA A 186 -16.22 -2.11 14.90
CA ALA A 186 -16.05 -2.87 16.15
C ALA A 186 -14.57 -3.20 16.46
N LEU A 187 -13.74 -3.24 15.42
CA LEU A 187 -12.31 -3.51 15.51
C LEU A 187 -11.42 -2.30 15.20
N ALA A 188 -11.99 -1.09 15.02
CA ALA A 188 -11.21 0.12 14.71
C ALA A 188 -10.24 0.53 15.81
N HIS A 189 -10.43 0.08 17.05
CA HIS A 189 -9.48 0.28 18.15
C HIS A 189 -8.16 -0.52 17.96
N LEU A 190 -8.08 -1.37 16.94
CA LEU A 190 -6.88 -2.12 16.57
C LEU A 190 -6.03 -1.42 15.51
N THR A 191 -6.48 -0.27 15.00
CA THR A 191 -5.76 0.59 14.04
C THR A 191 -5.74 2.03 14.53
N GLY A 192 -4.91 2.88 13.92
CA GLY A 192 -4.90 4.33 14.15
C GLY A 192 -6.22 5.02 13.81
N ASP A 193 -6.55 6.10 14.52
CA ASP A 193 -7.77 6.89 14.30
C ASP A 193 -7.59 8.07 13.32
N ASP A 194 -6.42 8.16 12.69
CA ASP A 194 -5.93 9.27 11.87
C ASP A 194 -5.28 8.84 10.54
N THR A 195 -5.56 7.61 10.08
CA THR A 195 -5.05 7.10 8.79
C THR A 195 -6.15 6.61 7.84
N TYR A 196 -7.36 7.17 7.98
CA TYR A 196 -8.43 6.99 6.99
C TYR A 196 -8.19 7.91 5.78
N LEU A 197 -8.83 7.62 4.64
CA LEU A 197 -8.66 8.41 3.41
C LEU A 197 -8.84 9.92 3.65
N GLU A 198 -9.83 10.30 4.44
CA GLU A 198 -10.24 11.69 4.72
C GLU A 198 -9.25 12.48 5.59
N ASP A 199 -8.24 11.81 6.13
CA ASP A 199 -7.21 12.39 6.99
C ASP A 199 -6.03 12.95 6.19
N PHE A 200 -5.96 12.62 4.91
CA PHE A 200 -4.88 13.03 4.02
C PHE A 200 -5.30 14.16 3.08
N GLN A 201 -4.33 15.01 2.77
CA GLN A 201 -4.42 16.06 1.76
C GLN A 201 -3.24 15.94 0.79
N ALA A 202 -3.49 16.28 -0.48
CA ALA A 202 -2.40 16.39 -1.44
C ALA A 202 -1.38 17.43 -0.94
N SER A 203 -0.09 17.07 -1.03
CA SER A 203 1.07 17.80 -0.51
C SER A 203 1.40 17.59 0.98
N ASP A 204 0.64 16.77 1.71
CA ASP A 204 1.07 16.36 3.06
C ASP A 204 2.42 15.62 2.99
N VAL A 205 3.29 15.89 3.97
CA VAL A 205 4.61 15.26 4.08
C VAL A 205 4.80 14.74 5.49
N PHE A 206 4.99 13.43 5.59
CA PHE A 206 5.21 12.70 6.84
C PHE A 206 6.68 12.30 6.94
N GLU A 207 7.39 12.86 7.92
CA GLU A 207 8.69 12.36 8.35
C GLU A 207 8.46 11.29 9.42
N HIS A 208 8.73 10.03 9.08
CA HIS A 208 8.41 8.90 9.96
C HIS A 208 9.38 8.87 11.13
N SER A 209 8.84 8.79 12.33
CA SER A 209 9.59 9.04 13.58
C SER A 209 10.72 8.06 13.86
N ARG A 210 10.68 6.85 13.28
CA ARG A 210 11.59 5.75 13.60
C ARG A 210 12.67 5.60 12.53
N GLY A 211 13.91 5.52 12.99
CA GLY A 211 15.03 4.98 12.23
C GLY A 211 15.34 3.55 12.65
N ARG A 212 15.78 2.72 11.71
CA ARG A 212 16.17 1.34 11.99
C ARG A 212 17.53 1.01 11.39
N VAL A 213 18.44 0.56 12.24
CA VAL A 213 19.74 0.04 11.83
C VAL A 213 19.56 -1.29 11.09
N ILE A 214 20.25 -1.44 9.96
CA ILE A 214 20.41 -2.70 9.25
C ILE A 214 21.74 -3.28 9.70
N THR A 215 21.77 -4.44 10.34
CA THR A 215 23.03 -5.16 10.64
C THR A 215 23.23 -6.29 9.63
N THR A 216 24.04 -7.29 9.97
CA THR A 216 24.29 -8.45 9.09
C THR A 216 23.08 -9.38 8.91
N GLU A 217 21.96 -9.12 9.60
CA GLU A 217 20.73 -9.91 9.43
C GLU A 217 20.18 -9.87 8.00
N HIS A 218 20.54 -8.85 7.22
CA HIS A 218 20.16 -8.75 5.81
C HIS A 218 20.61 -9.96 4.99
N ILE A 219 21.74 -10.60 5.35
CA ILE A 219 22.28 -11.77 4.65
C ILE A 219 21.32 -12.95 4.83
N ALA A 220 20.91 -13.20 6.07
CA ALA A 220 19.96 -14.25 6.41
C ALA A 220 18.59 -13.99 5.77
N LEU A 221 18.10 -12.74 5.83
CA LEU A 221 16.83 -12.36 5.20
C LEU A 221 16.84 -12.57 3.68
N THR A 222 17.94 -12.22 3.01
CA THR A 222 18.12 -12.44 1.58
C THR A 222 18.10 -13.94 1.25
N GLY A 223 18.80 -14.75 2.05
CA GLY A 223 18.77 -16.22 1.91
C GLY A 223 17.40 -16.84 2.17
N MET A 224 16.64 -16.34 3.16
CA MET A 224 15.28 -16.79 3.44
C MET A 224 14.31 -16.53 2.27
N LEU A 225 14.60 -15.56 1.41
CA LEU A 225 13.84 -15.26 0.20
C LEU A 225 14.26 -16.11 -1.02
N ASP A 226 15.25 -16.98 -0.87
CA ASP A 226 15.92 -17.70 -1.97
C ASP A 226 16.57 -16.77 -3.01
N ASN A 227 16.94 -15.55 -2.60
CA ASN A 227 17.69 -14.64 -3.45
C ASN A 227 19.17 -15.06 -3.46
N THR A 228 19.66 -15.51 -4.62
CA THR A 228 21.00 -16.10 -4.80
C THR A 228 22.11 -15.10 -5.08
N SER A 229 21.79 -13.82 -5.26
CA SER A 229 22.74 -12.80 -5.68
C SER A 229 23.93 -12.68 -4.71
N GLN A 230 25.12 -12.95 -5.24
CA GLN A 230 26.34 -13.06 -4.44
C GLN A 230 26.81 -11.74 -3.82
N VAL A 231 26.43 -10.59 -4.38
CA VAL A 231 26.80 -9.27 -3.81
C VAL A 231 26.18 -9.03 -2.43
N HIS A 232 25.24 -9.86 -2.00
CA HIS A 232 24.58 -9.77 -0.69
C HIS A 232 25.14 -10.77 0.34
N CYS A 233 25.97 -11.74 -0.06
CA CYS A 233 26.38 -12.84 0.82
C CYS A 233 27.81 -13.37 0.64
N ASN A 234 28.53 -13.01 -0.43
CA ASN A 234 29.86 -13.54 -0.73
C ASN A 234 30.95 -12.47 -0.63
N GLN A 235 31.42 -12.19 0.59
CA GLN A 235 32.49 -11.21 0.82
C GLN A 235 33.80 -11.61 0.13
N TRP A 236 34.12 -12.91 0.09
CA TRP A 236 35.33 -13.40 -0.57
C TRP A 236 35.37 -13.05 -2.06
N MET A 237 34.24 -13.14 -2.78
CA MET A 237 34.13 -12.73 -4.17
C MET A 237 34.33 -11.21 -4.32
N ILE A 238 33.74 -10.43 -3.42
CA ILE A 238 33.86 -8.97 -3.43
C ILE A 238 35.33 -8.54 -3.23
N ASP A 239 36.05 -9.21 -2.33
CA ASP A 239 37.46 -8.93 -2.03
C ASP A 239 38.39 -9.18 -3.23
N GLN A 240 37.97 -9.99 -4.22
CA GLN A 240 38.77 -10.21 -5.44
C GLN A 240 38.75 -9.01 -6.39
N ASP A 241 37.73 -8.14 -6.32
CA ASP A 241 37.56 -6.99 -7.21
C ASP A 241 36.78 -5.85 -6.51
N PRO A 242 37.38 -5.21 -5.49
CA PRO A 242 36.68 -4.24 -4.64
C PRO A 242 36.25 -2.97 -5.38
N GLU A 243 36.95 -2.60 -6.46
CA GLU A 243 36.60 -1.46 -7.32
C GLU A 243 35.31 -1.71 -8.08
N ARG A 244 35.11 -2.94 -8.59
CA ARG A 244 33.86 -3.35 -9.23
C ARG A 244 32.67 -3.39 -8.26
N PHE A 245 32.90 -3.76 -7.00
CA PHE A 245 31.87 -4.01 -5.99
C PHE A 245 31.75 -2.90 -4.93
N LEU A 246 31.65 -1.64 -5.39
CA LEU A 246 31.26 -0.46 -4.58
C LEU A 246 32.00 -0.32 -3.23
N GLY A 247 33.33 -0.49 -3.26
CA GLY A 247 34.18 -0.27 -2.09
C GLY A 247 34.44 -1.51 -1.25
N GLY A 248 34.31 -2.70 -1.84
CA GLY A 248 34.82 -3.93 -1.23
C GLY A 248 33.99 -4.48 -0.06
N GLN A 249 32.68 -4.21 -0.01
CA GLN A 249 31.81 -4.72 1.04
C GLN A 249 30.47 -5.21 0.48
N LEU A 250 29.82 -6.13 1.20
CA LEU A 250 28.47 -6.62 0.87
C LEU A 250 27.47 -5.45 0.77
N ILE A 251 26.67 -5.47 -0.27
CA ILE A 251 25.56 -4.51 -0.45
C ILE A 251 24.30 -5.15 0.10
N VAL A 252 23.50 -4.39 0.84
CA VAL A 252 22.18 -4.84 1.30
C VAL A 252 21.24 -5.03 0.10
N TYR A 253 20.55 -6.16 0.03
CA TYR A 253 19.53 -6.39 -1.00
C TYR A 253 18.46 -5.29 -0.93
N GLY A 254 18.28 -4.54 -2.01
CA GLY A 254 17.42 -3.35 -2.05
C GLY A 254 15.95 -3.58 -1.65
N GLY A 255 15.44 -4.81 -1.76
CA GLY A 255 14.10 -5.16 -1.27
C GLY A 255 13.94 -5.07 0.26
N ILE A 256 15.05 -5.16 1.01
CA ILE A 256 15.10 -5.08 2.48
C ILE A 256 14.84 -3.65 2.98
N PRO A 257 15.64 -2.62 2.63
CA PRO A 257 15.36 -1.25 3.05
C PRO A 257 14.01 -0.76 2.53
N PHE A 258 13.59 -1.23 1.35
CA PHE A 258 12.27 -0.96 0.82
C PHE A 258 11.15 -1.47 1.72
N SER A 259 11.19 -2.76 2.08
CA SER A 259 10.18 -3.37 2.97
C SER A 259 10.20 -2.77 4.37
N LEU A 260 11.40 -2.44 4.85
CA LEU A 260 11.57 -1.75 6.13
C LEU A 260 10.89 -0.38 6.11
N CYS A 261 11.11 0.44 5.08
CA CYS A 261 10.45 1.74 4.96
C CYS A 261 8.93 1.63 4.78
N LEU A 262 8.42 0.59 4.10
CA LEU A 262 6.98 0.31 4.04
C LEU A 262 6.42 0.13 5.46
N GLY A 263 7.07 -0.68 6.30
CA GLY A 263 6.63 -0.87 7.68
C GLY A 263 6.86 0.35 8.59
N LEU A 264 7.96 1.09 8.43
CA LEU A 264 8.20 2.35 9.14
C LEU A 264 7.13 3.41 8.84
N SER A 265 6.63 3.46 7.60
CA SER A 265 5.53 4.35 7.19
C SER A 265 4.15 3.84 7.59
N SER A 266 4.04 2.57 8.00
CA SER A 266 2.76 1.91 8.24
C SER A 266 1.89 2.62 9.29
N PRO A 267 2.41 3.04 10.46
CA PRO A 267 1.57 3.70 11.46
C PRO A 267 0.99 5.03 11.00
N ASP A 268 1.73 5.78 10.19
CA ASP A 268 1.39 7.17 9.84
C ASP A 268 0.60 7.25 8.53
N VAL A 269 0.78 6.26 7.65
CA VAL A 269 0.14 6.26 6.33
C VAL A 269 -0.62 4.99 6.09
N ALA A 270 -0.13 3.81 6.51
CA ALA A 270 -0.64 2.51 6.06
C ALA A 270 -1.56 1.71 6.99
N ASP A 271 -1.89 2.21 8.17
CA ASP A 271 -2.46 1.38 9.24
C ASP A 271 -3.89 0.88 8.92
N ASN A 272 -4.72 1.74 8.31
CA ASN A 272 -6.06 1.38 7.78
C ASN A 272 -6.05 1.03 6.27
N ALA A 273 -4.92 0.58 5.71
CA ALA A 273 -4.88 0.13 4.31
C ALA A 273 -5.44 -1.29 4.19
N LEU A 274 -6.17 -1.56 3.12
CA LEU A 274 -6.53 -2.95 2.77
C LEU A 274 -5.52 -3.61 1.82
N ALA A 275 -4.89 -2.82 0.95
CA ALA A 275 -3.83 -3.28 0.05
C ALA A 275 -3.06 -2.11 -0.56
N ASP A 276 -1.84 -2.38 -1.02
CA ASP A 276 -1.19 -1.54 -2.02
C ASP A 276 -1.74 -1.93 -3.40
N VAL A 277 -2.08 -0.95 -4.24
CA VAL A 277 -2.63 -1.18 -5.60
C VAL A 277 -1.49 -1.38 -6.58
N ARG A 278 -0.57 -0.41 -6.56
CA ARG A 278 0.39 -0.21 -7.63
C ARG A 278 1.58 0.60 -7.14
N TYR A 279 2.77 0.23 -7.59
CA TYR A 279 3.95 1.07 -7.60
C TYR A 279 4.24 1.50 -9.04
N ALA A 280 3.91 2.75 -9.36
CA ALA A 280 4.01 3.29 -10.71
C ALA A 280 5.46 3.28 -11.21
N THR A 281 6.38 3.72 -10.34
CA THR A 281 7.82 3.65 -10.57
C THR A 281 8.58 3.62 -9.24
N GLY A 282 9.82 3.16 -9.28
CA GLY A 282 10.74 3.26 -8.15
C GLY A 282 12.18 2.99 -8.57
N ARG A 283 13.14 3.54 -7.81
CA ARG A 283 14.58 3.39 -8.10
C ARG A 283 15.40 3.37 -6.81
N HIS A 284 16.45 2.55 -6.82
CA HIS A 284 17.52 2.63 -5.81
C HIS A 284 18.50 3.73 -6.25
N THR A 285 18.66 4.75 -5.43
CA THR A 285 19.45 5.96 -5.73
C THR A 285 20.83 5.92 -5.06
N ALA A 286 20.98 5.16 -3.97
CA ALA A 286 22.28 4.89 -3.33
C ALA A 286 22.29 3.51 -2.65
N PRO A 287 23.46 2.86 -2.52
CA PRO A 287 23.56 1.57 -1.83
C PRO A 287 23.36 1.74 -0.31
N ALA A 288 22.81 0.71 0.31
CA ALA A 288 22.78 0.54 1.77
C ALA A 288 23.75 -0.57 2.19
N PHE A 289 24.36 -0.41 3.36
CA PHE A 289 25.35 -1.31 3.93
C PHE A 289 24.95 -1.71 5.35
N ALA A 290 25.49 -2.82 5.84
CA ALA A 290 25.36 -3.16 7.26
C ALA A 290 26.00 -2.04 8.11
N GLY A 291 25.29 -1.63 9.16
CA GLY A 291 25.61 -0.47 10.00
C GLY A 291 24.83 0.81 9.65
N ASP A 292 24.27 0.91 8.44
CA ASP A 292 23.43 2.06 8.08
C ASP A 292 22.15 2.08 8.90
N THR A 293 21.73 3.28 9.33
CA THR A 293 20.40 3.51 9.90
C THR A 293 19.50 4.10 8.82
N VAL A 294 18.41 3.40 8.53
CA VAL A 294 17.43 3.76 7.51
C VAL A 294 16.22 4.44 8.15
N PHE A 295 15.79 5.53 7.53
CA PHE A 295 14.62 6.33 7.87
C PHE A 295 13.71 6.41 6.64
N ALA A 296 12.47 6.85 6.84
CA ALA A 296 11.49 6.98 5.77
C ALA A 296 10.79 8.34 5.81
N THR A 297 10.41 8.83 4.63
CA THR A 297 9.53 10.00 4.46
C THR A 297 8.45 9.62 3.45
N THR A 298 7.19 9.98 3.69
CA THR A 298 6.10 9.81 2.72
C THR A 298 5.51 11.17 2.35
N GLU A 299 5.35 11.42 1.06
CA GLU A 299 4.64 12.58 0.53
C GLU A 299 3.34 12.14 -0.12
N ILE A 300 2.22 12.78 0.22
CA ILE A 300 0.92 12.53 -0.40
C ILE A 300 0.82 13.37 -1.67
N ARG A 301 0.55 12.73 -2.80
CA ARG A 301 0.40 13.36 -4.12
C ARG A 301 -1.05 13.59 -4.50
N GLY A 302 -1.93 12.71 -4.06
CA GLY A 302 -3.31 12.67 -4.51
C GLY A 302 -4.16 11.80 -3.61
N VAL A 303 -5.45 12.13 -3.60
CA VAL A 303 -6.50 11.39 -2.90
C VAL A 303 -7.64 11.26 -3.90
N SER A 304 -8.11 10.05 -4.15
CA SER A 304 -9.18 9.80 -5.12
C SER A 304 -10.10 8.65 -4.70
N ASP A 305 -11.25 8.53 -5.35
CA ASP A 305 -12.17 7.44 -5.09
C ASP A 305 -11.76 6.15 -5.80
N LEU A 306 -11.95 5.00 -5.14
CA LEU A 306 -11.79 3.69 -5.78
C LEU A 306 -13.08 3.32 -6.53
N PRO A 307 -13.08 3.23 -7.87
CA PRO A 307 -14.30 2.92 -8.61
C PRO A 307 -14.90 1.56 -8.20
N GLY A 308 -16.21 1.55 -7.94
CA GLY A 308 -16.94 0.34 -7.55
C GLY A 308 -16.77 -0.07 -6.08
N ARG A 309 -16.02 0.69 -5.27
CA ARG A 309 -15.82 0.44 -3.84
C ARG A 309 -16.07 1.72 -3.02
N PRO A 310 -17.34 2.00 -2.67
CA PRO A 310 -17.70 3.24 -1.97
C PRO A 310 -17.13 3.33 -0.55
N ASP A 311 -16.66 2.21 0.00
CA ASP A 311 -15.99 2.11 1.29
C ASP A 311 -14.49 2.43 1.24
N LEU A 312 -13.92 2.56 0.03
CA LEU A 312 -12.49 2.75 -0.18
C LEU A 312 -12.14 3.98 -1.03
N GLY A 313 -10.91 4.45 -0.92
CA GLY A 313 -10.29 5.33 -1.90
C GLY A 313 -8.81 5.06 -2.05
N VAL A 314 -8.20 5.72 -3.03
CA VAL A 314 -6.79 5.56 -3.38
C VAL A 314 -6.00 6.78 -2.90
N LEU A 315 -4.90 6.49 -2.21
CA LEU A 315 -3.90 7.46 -1.79
C LEU A 315 -2.66 7.33 -2.69
N ASP A 316 -2.37 8.37 -3.47
CA ASP A 316 -1.15 8.47 -4.27
C ASP A 316 -0.04 9.02 -3.38
N THR A 317 1.10 8.31 -3.31
CA THR A 317 2.19 8.61 -2.38
C THR A 317 3.54 8.52 -3.06
N VAL A 318 4.52 9.26 -2.53
CA VAL A 318 5.95 9.00 -2.79
C VAL A 318 6.62 8.64 -1.47
N LEU A 319 6.95 7.36 -1.31
CA LEU A 319 7.73 6.86 -0.18
C LEU A 319 9.22 6.95 -0.52
N ARG A 320 10.01 7.54 0.38
CA ARG A 320 11.46 7.70 0.24
C ARG A 320 12.19 7.07 1.41
N GLY A 321 13.16 6.21 1.12
CA GLY A 321 14.10 5.73 2.11
C GLY A 321 15.35 6.60 2.12
N HIS A 322 15.87 6.93 3.31
CA HIS A 322 17.10 7.70 3.43
C HIS A 322 17.96 7.24 4.60
N LYS A 323 19.25 7.55 4.51
CA LYS A 323 20.23 7.39 5.58
C LYS A 323 20.99 8.68 5.81
N PHE A 324 21.79 8.73 6.87
CA PHE A 324 22.69 9.85 7.14
C PHE A 324 24.13 9.39 7.08
N VAL A 325 24.97 10.10 6.32
CA VAL A 325 26.42 9.88 6.27
C VAL A 325 27.14 11.09 6.88
N ARG A 326 28.27 10.86 7.54
CA ARG A 326 29.09 11.95 8.09
C ARG A 326 30.18 12.31 7.06
N LYS A 327 30.16 13.56 6.58
CA LYS A 327 31.26 14.14 5.77
C LYS A 327 31.74 15.43 6.44
N GLY A 328 33.02 15.50 6.78
CA GLY A 328 33.61 16.69 7.43
C GLY A 328 32.96 17.07 8.77
N GLY A 329 32.40 16.11 9.51
CA GLY A 329 31.73 16.34 10.80
C GLY A 329 30.23 16.65 10.72
N ALA A 330 29.73 17.10 9.56
CA ALA A 330 28.29 17.33 9.34
C ALA A 330 27.56 16.05 8.90
N ALA A 331 26.29 15.91 9.27
CA ALA A 331 25.43 14.84 8.79
C ALA A 331 24.76 15.25 7.46
N GLU A 332 24.89 14.41 6.45
CA GLU A 332 24.28 14.59 5.12
C GLU A 332 23.19 13.53 4.92
N LYS A 333 21.96 13.98 4.60
CA LYS A 333 20.83 13.10 4.25
C LYS A 333 21.06 12.56 2.84
N VAL A 334 21.15 11.24 2.70
CA VAL A 334 21.33 10.53 1.44
C VAL A 334 20.08 9.70 1.18
N GLU A 335 19.36 10.02 0.11
CA GLU A 335 18.28 9.16 -0.37
C GLU A 335 18.87 7.85 -0.89
N ILE A 336 18.30 6.73 -0.45
CA ILE A 336 18.71 5.39 -0.90
C ILE A 336 17.72 4.80 -1.91
N PHE A 337 16.44 5.19 -1.85
CA PHE A 337 15.45 4.88 -2.88
C PHE A 337 14.24 5.82 -2.79
N TYR A 338 13.44 5.83 -3.86
CA TYR A 338 12.07 6.32 -3.83
C TYR A 338 11.09 5.36 -4.53
N LEU A 339 9.82 5.47 -4.18
CA LEU A 339 8.71 4.69 -4.71
C LEU A 339 7.46 5.55 -4.88
N GLU A 340 6.95 5.64 -6.10
CA GLU A 340 5.63 6.22 -6.38
C GLU A 340 4.58 5.12 -6.26
N ARG A 341 3.64 5.28 -5.33
CA ARG A 341 2.76 4.21 -4.85
C ARG A 341 1.31 4.68 -4.72
N GLU A 342 0.39 3.86 -5.20
CA GLU A 342 -1.05 3.96 -5.04
C GLU A 342 -1.49 2.95 -3.95
N ILE A 343 -2.16 3.41 -2.89
CA ILE A 343 -2.59 2.57 -1.75
C ILE A 343 -4.10 2.70 -1.54
N GLU A 344 -4.81 1.59 -1.35
CA GLU A 344 -6.21 1.64 -0.96
C GLU A 344 -6.38 1.96 0.53
N ARG A 345 -7.41 2.74 0.84
CA ARG A 345 -7.73 3.23 2.19
C ARG A 345 -9.18 3.04 2.52
N ASP A 346 -9.45 2.53 3.72
CA ASP A 346 -10.77 2.63 4.32
C ASP A 346 -11.22 4.09 4.45
N ARG A 347 -12.51 4.32 4.24
CA ARG A 347 -13.16 5.62 4.46
C ARG A 347 -13.76 5.74 5.85
N ARG A 348 -13.86 6.99 6.30
CA ARG A 348 -14.77 7.45 7.36
C ARG A 348 -15.59 8.62 6.85
N THR A 349 -16.88 8.67 7.17
CA THR A 349 -17.66 9.89 6.89
C THR A 349 -17.68 10.74 8.15
N VAL A 350 -17.40 12.03 7.99
CA VAL A 350 -17.44 13.02 9.07
C VAL A 350 -18.57 13.99 8.84
N TRP A 351 -19.19 14.46 9.92
CA TRP A 351 -20.07 15.61 9.87
C TRP A 351 -19.34 16.83 10.41
N ASP A 352 -18.76 17.61 9.51
CA ASP A 352 -17.96 18.80 9.78
C ASP A 352 -18.59 20.08 9.17
N GLY A 353 -17.85 21.19 9.14
CA GLY A 353 -18.28 22.43 8.49
C GLY A 353 -19.42 23.19 9.20
N VAL A 354 -19.81 22.75 10.40
CA VAL A 354 -20.90 23.35 11.18
C VAL A 354 -20.42 24.65 11.83
N LYS A 355 -20.94 25.80 11.36
CA LYS A 355 -20.59 27.14 11.89
C LYS A 355 -21.69 27.80 12.69
N ASN A 356 -22.93 27.33 12.57
CA ASN A 356 -24.06 27.91 13.28
C ASN A 356 -23.99 27.55 14.77
N ALA A 357 -24.07 28.54 15.66
CA ALA A 357 -23.91 28.34 17.10
C ALA A 357 -24.93 27.37 17.71
N LEU A 358 -26.18 27.36 17.23
CA LEU A 358 -27.20 26.42 17.69
C LEU A 358 -26.91 25.00 17.20
N ALA A 359 -26.51 24.85 15.94
CA ALA A 359 -26.11 23.55 15.39
C ALA A 359 -24.87 23.00 16.11
N LEU A 360 -23.88 23.83 16.44
CA LEU A 360 -22.71 23.43 17.24
C LEU A 360 -23.12 22.99 18.64
N LYS A 361 -24.09 23.67 19.27
CA LYS A 361 -24.65 23.24 20.56
C LYS A 361 -25.32 21.86 20.47
N HIS A 362 -26.05 21.59 19.39
CA HIS A 362 -26.66 20.28 19.17
C HIS A 362 -25.60 19.21 18.90
N LEU A 363 -24.62 19.53 18.05
CA LEU A 363 -23.51 18.63 17.73
C LEU A 363 -22.71 18.28 18.99
N ALA A 364 -22.44 19.24 19.87
CA ALA A 364 -21.77 19.01 21.15
C ALA A 364 -22.49 18.01 22.07
N ALA A 365 -23.80 17.81 21.90
CA ALA A 365 -24.59 16.86 22.68
C ALA A 365 -24.62 15.44 22.07
N VAL A 366 -24.05 15.27 20.88
CA VAL A 366 -24.02 13.99 20.16
C VAL A 366 -22.99 13.05 20.78
N ALA A 367 -23.42 11.86 21.17
CA ALA A 367 -22.60 10.83 21.78
C ALA A 367 -22.36 9.65 20.83
N THR A 368 -21.24 8.96 21.01
CA THR A 368 -20.99 7.67 20.34
C THR A 368 -22.14 6.71 20.64
N GLY A 369 -22.74 6.13 19.60
CA GLY A 369 -23.88 5.24 19.70
C GLY A 369 -25.20 5.84 19.22
N ASP A 370 -25.32 7.16 19.18
CA ASP A 370 -26.55 7.84 18.74
C ASP A 370 -26.86 7.53 17.27
N GLU A 371 -28.14 7.32 16.96
CA GLU A 371 -28.60 7.23 15.56
C GLU A 371 -29.03 8.62 15.06
N VAL A 372 -28.70 8.93 13.81
CA VAL A 372 -29.04 10.19 13.14
C VAL A 372 -29.76 9.93 11.82
N LEU A 373 -30.68 10.83 11.48
CA LEU A 373 -31.35 10.83 10.18
C LEU A 373 -30.52 11.64 9.19
N VAL A 374 -30.28 11.08 8.00
CA VAL A 374 -29.58 11.77 6.90
C VAL A 374 -30.61 12.52 6.05
N TYR A 375 -30.45 13.84 5.93
CA TYR A 375 -31.36 14.72 5.19
C TYR A 375 -30.65 15.39 4.01
N HIS A 376 -31.25 15.29 2.83
CA HIS A 376 -30.79 16.00 1.62
C HIS A 376 -31.38 17.41 1.55
N THR A 377 -30.54 18.41 1.28
CA THR A 377 -30.91 19.84 1.27
C THR A 377 -31.03 20.44 -0.14
N GLY A 378 -30.77 19.66 -1.19
CA GLY A 378 -30.70 20.08 -2.60
C GLY A 378 -32.04 20.03 -3.36
N GLU A 379 -32.02 19.52 -4.60
CA GLU A 379 -33.22 19.35 -5.44
C GLU A 379 -34.22 18.39 -4.81
N GLU A 380 -33.73 17.29 -4.22
CA GLU A 380 -34.51 16.38 -3.39
C GLU A 380 -34.38 16.76 -1.91
N ARG A 381 -35.45 17.34 -1.35
CA ARG A 381 -35.53 17.71 0.07
C ARG A 381 -36.21 16.62 0.86
N ALA A 382 -35.46 15.64 1.34
CA ALA A 382 -36.01 14.47 1.99
C ALA A 382 -35.06 13.88 3.03
N VAL A 383 -35.62 13.16 4.00
CA VAL A 383 -34.85 12.21 4.82
C VAL A 383 -34.67 10.94 4.01
N VAL A 384 -33.44 10.46 3.87
CA VAL A 384 -33.09 9.38 2.92
C VAL A 384 -32.49 8.15 3.59
N GLY A 385 -32.00 8.27 4.82
CA GLY A 385 -31.29 7.18 5.48
C GLY A 385 -31.06 7.41 6.96
N ILE A 386 -30.51 6.38 7.59
CA ILE A 386 -30.02 6.41 8.96
C ILE A 386 -28.50 6.26 8.93
N ALA A 387 -27.83 7.07 9.74
CA ALA A 387 -26.45 6.85 10.13
C ALA A 387 -26.36 6.70 11.65
N LYS A 388 -25.23 6.21 12.15
CA LYS A 388 -24.92 6.08 13.56
C LYS A 388 -23.65 6.85 13.86
N VAL A 389 -23.63 7.54 14.99
CA VAL A 389 -22.46 8.27 15.47
C VAL A 389 -21.48 7.26 16.04
N VAL A 390 -20.28 7.22 15.48
CA VAL A 390 -19.22 6.30 15.90
C VAL A 390 -18.13 7.00 16.71
N ARG A 391 -18.03 8.33 16.61
CA ARG A 391 -17.26 9.19 17.52
C ARG A 391 -18.11 10.41 17.89
N GLY A 392 -18.37 10.58 19.18
CA GLY A 392 -19.03 11.78 19.72
C GLY A 392 -18.24 13.06 19.44
N ALA A 393 -18.83 14.21 19.70
CA ALA A 393 -18.29 15.48 19.24
C ALA A 393 -16.87 15.80 19.72
N TYR A 394 -16.03 16.26 18.80
CA TYR A 394 -14.66 16.69 19.07
C TYR A 394 -14.29 17.92 18.22
N PRO A 395 -13.30 18.74 18.64
CA PRO A 395 -12.84 19.89 17.86
C PRO A 395 -12.33 19.48 16.47
N ASP A 396 -12.73 20.24 15.45
CA ASP A 396 -12.27 20.05 14.07
C ASP A 396 -10.76 20.38 13.96
N PRO A 397 -9.90 19.41 13.69
CA PRO A 397 -8.45 19.61 13.63
C PRO A 397 -8.02 20.51 12.46
N LYS A 398 -8.88 20.69 11.44
CA LYS A 398 -8.62 21.58 10.30
C LYS A 398 -8.86 23.05 10.64
N GLN A 399 -9.43 23.34 11.81
CA GLN A 399 -9.77 24.69 12.26
C GLN A 399 -8.90 25.11 13.45
N LYS A 400 -8.49 26.38 13.46
CA LYS A 400 -7.80 26.97 14.64
C LYS A 400 -8.75 27.20 15.83
N ASP A 401 -10.05 27.34 15.55
CA ASP A 401 -11.07 27.56 16.58
C ASP A 401 -11.59 26.22 17.10
N THR A 402 -11.19 25.86 18.32
CA THR A 402 -11.56 24.59 18.96
C THR A 402 -13.04 24.46 19.30
N ARG A 403 -13.83 25.52 19.11
CA ARG A 403 -15.30 25.51 19.27
C ARG A 403 -16.02 24.97 18.04
N LEU A 404 -15.34 24.87 16.89
CA LEU A 404 -15.88 24.21 15.71
C LEU A 404 -15.75 22.71 15.91
N LEU A 405 -16.88 22.03 16.07
CA LEU A 405 -16.94 20.61 16.38
C LEU A 405 -17.30 19.80 15.13
N MET A 406 -16.90 18.54 15.13
CA MET A 406 -17.29 17.51 14.18
C MET A 406 -17.59 16.19 14.89
N VAL A 407 -18.28 15.28 14.21
CA VAL A 407 -18.53 13.89 14.66
C VAL A 407 -18.22 12.91 13.54
N ASP A 408 -17.88 11.67 13.89
CA ASP A 408 -17.74 10.60 12.90
C ASP A 408 -19.06 9.85 12.79
N LEU A 409 -19.51 9.63 11.57
CA LEU A 409 -20.74 8.90 11.26
C LEU A 409 -20.43 7.60 10.51
N GLN A 410 -21.29 6.62 10.68
CA GLN A 410 -21.34 5.40 9.90
C GLN A 410 -22.74 5.28 9.27
N PRO A 411 -22.86 5.19 7.93
CA PRO A 411 -24.14 4.87 7.31
C PRO A 411 -24.65 3.52 7.83
N VAL A 412 -25.91 3.47 8.29
CA VAL A 412 -26.55 2.24 8.78
C VAL A 412 -27.35 1.60 7.65
N LYS A 413 -28.28 2.37 7.07
CA LYS A 413 -29.11 1.92 5.94
C LYS A 413 -29.83 3.08 5.26
N PRO A 414 -30.15 2.97 3.96
CA PRO A 414 -31.15 3.82 3.35
C PRO A 414 -32.53 3.54 3.95
N LEU A 415 -33.40 4.54 3.92
CA LEU A 415 -34.83 4.35 4.15
C LEU A 415 -35.44 3.59 2.96
N ALA A 416 -36.51 2.82 3.21
CA ALA A 416 -37.16 2.05 2.13
C ALA A 416 -37.73 2.97 1.02
N ARG A 417 -38.15 4.18 1.40
CA ARG A 417 -38.27 5.31 0.49
C ARG A 417 -37.85 6.62 1.17
N PRO A 418 -37.39 7.63 0.41
CA PRO A 418 -37.22 8.98 0.91
C PRO A 418 -38.53 9.55 1.48
N VAL A 419 -38.44 10.25 2.60
CA VAL A 419 -39.57 10.98 3.21
C VAL A 419 -39.42 12.46 2.89
N ALA A 420 -40.22 12.95 1.95
CA ALA A 420 -40.07 14.31 1.43
C ALA A 420 -40.49 15.37 2.44
N LEU A 421 -39.86 16.55 2.38
CA LEU A 421 -40.17 17.69 3.24
C LEU A 421 -41.65 18.10 3.17
N GLY A 422 -42.26 18.02 1.98
CA GLY A 422 -43.69 18.27 1.79
C GLY A 422 -44.58 17.30 2.58
N GLU A 423 -44.24 16.02 2.58
CA GLU A 423 -44.96 15.00 3.36
C GLU A 423 -44.78 15.23 4.87
N MET A 424 -43.56 15.58 5.30
CA MET A 424 -43.29 15.89 6.70
C MET A 424 -44.12 17.09 7.17
N ARG A 425 -44.29 18.13 6.34
CA ARG A 425 -45.14 19.30 6.65
C ARG A 425 -46.61 18.95 6.78
N ALA A 426 -47.10 17.97 6.02
CA ALA A 426 -48.49 17.53 6.09
C ALA A 426 -48.78 16.66 7.32
N ASN A 427 -47.76 16.09 7.97
CA ASN A 427 -47.92 15.22 9.12
C ASN A 427 -47.96 16.02 10.44
N ARG A 428 -49.11 16.03 11.11
CA ARG A 428 -49.30 16.75 12.38
C ARG A 428 -48.35 16.31 13.50
N ARG A 429 -47.87 15.06 13.50
CA ARG A 429 -46.88 14.55 14.48
C ARG A 429 -45.51 15.19 14.34
N LEU A 430 -45.23 15.81 13.19
CA LEU A 430 -43.97 16.49 12.90
C LEU A 430 -44.08 18.01 12.98
N ALA A 431 -45.24 18.58 13.36
CA ALA A 431 -45.47 20.03 13.34
C ALA A 431 -44.47 20.83 14.20
N GLY A 432 -43.95 20.23 15.28
CA GLY A 432 -42.94 20.82 16.15
C GLY A 432 -41.49 20.51 15.76
N PHE A 433 -41.26 19.80 14.65
CA PHE A 433 -39.93 19.36 14.26
C PHE A 433 -39.08 20.54 13.76
N ASP A 434 -37.89 20.72 14.33
CA ASP A 434 -37.00 21.83 14.01
C ASP A 434 -36.63 21.89 12.53
N LEU A 435 -36.61 20.75 11.83
CA LEU A 435 -36.38 20.68 10.39
C LEU A 435 -37.40 21.51 9.59
N LEU A 436 -38.64 21.58 10.09
CA LEU A 436 -39.72 22.31 9.43
C LEU A 436 -39.72 23.80 9.79
N ARG A 437 -39.24 24.13 11.00
CA ARG A 437 -39.23 25.48 11.58
C ARG A 437 -37.96 26.26 11.24
N LEU A 438 -36.82 25.58 11.14
CA LEU A 438 -35.48 26.14 10.96
C LEU A 438 -34.79 25.47 9.76
N PRO A 439 -35.23 25.77 8.52
CA PRO A 439 -34.84 25.01 7.32
C PRO A 439 -33.36 25.13 6.92
N ARG A 440 -32.58 25.99 7.57
CA ARG A 440 -31.14 26.20 7.33
C ARG A 440 -30.26 25.69 8.48
N LEU A 441 -30.86 25.14 9.54
CA LEU A 441 -30.10 24.57 10.64
C LEU A 441 -29.58 23.20 10.21
N SER A 442 -28.26 22.99 10.27
CA SER A 442 -27.64 21.75 9.78
C SER A 442 -27.84 20.58 10.75
N VAL A 443 -27.69 20.81 12.05
CA VAL A 443 -27.80 19.78 13.09
C VAL A 443 -28.95 20.14 14.03
N MET A 444 -29.83 19.19 14.31
CA MET A 444 -30.99 19.38 15.16
C MET A 444 -31.38 18.08 15.87
N PRO A 445 -31.94 18.16 17.09
CA PRO A 445 -32.41 16.99 17.80
C PRO A 445 -33.66 16.41 17.13
N VAL A 446 -33.79 15.09 17.18
CA VAL A 446 -34.97 14.36 16.74
C VAL A 446 -35.55 13.66 17.96
N SER A 447 -36.80 13.96 18.32
CA SER A 447 -37.46 13.25 19.41
C SER A 447 -37.80 11.81 19.01
N ALA A 448 -37.96 10.91 19.99
CA ALA A 448 -38.38 9.53 19.71
C ALA A 448 -39.71 9.46 18.94
N GLU A 449 -40.63 10.39 19.19
CA GLU A 449 -41.90 10.48 18.45
C GLU A 449 -41.69 10.89 16.98
N GLN A 450 -40.84 11.88 16.73
CA GLN A 450 -40.49 12.35 15.39
C GLN A 450 -39.77 11.26 14.59
N TRP A 451 -38.82 10.59 15.23
CA TRP A 451 -38.12 9.44 14.66
C TRP A 451 -39.09 8.35 14.24
N ALA A 452 -39.97 7.91 15.15
CA ALA A 452 -40.96 6.89 14.87
C ALA A 452 -41.90 7.29 13.72
N ALA A 453 -42.33 8.55 13.66
CA ALA A 453 -43.18 9.05 12.59
C ALA A 453 -42.47 9.01 11.22
N ILE A 454 -41.21 9.42 11.14
CA ILE A 454 -40.42 9.35 9.90
C ILE A 454 -40.21 7.90 9.46
N MET A 455 -39.88 7.01 10.39
CA MET A 455 -39.69 5.59 10.09
C MET A 455 -40.98 4.90 9.62
N GLU A 456 -42.14 5.33 10.12
CA GLU A 456 -43.44 4.85 9.63
C GLU A 456 -43.75 5.36 8.22
N MET A 457 -43.51 6.67 7.98
CA MET A 457 -43.72 7.28 6.65
C MET A 457 -42.84 6.62 5.59
N ALA A 458 -41.60 6.29 5.94
CA ALA A 458 -40.63 5.63 5.06
C ALA A 458 -41.00 4.19 4.66
N ARG A 459 -41.98 3.55 5.31
CA ARG A 459 -42.43 2.18 5.01
C ARG A 459 -43.69 2.12 4.15
N ARG A 460 -44.43 3.23 4.07
CA ARG A 460 -45.61 3.38 3.21
C ARG A 460 -45.15 3.54 1.78
#